data_AF-A0A1G9MEF6-F1
#
_entry.id   AF-A0A1G9MEF6-F1
#
_cell.length_a   1.000
_cell.length_b   1.000
_cell.length_c   1.000
_cell.angle_alpha   90.00
_cell.angle_beta   90.00
_cell.angle_gamma   90.00
#
_symmetry.space_group_name_H-M   'P 1'
#
loop_
_entity.id
_entity.type
_entity.pdbx_description
1 polymer ?
#
loop_
_entity_poly.entity_id
_entity_poly.type
_entity_poly.pdbx_seq_one_letter_code
_entity_poly.pdbx_strand_id
1 'polypeptide(L)'
;MFDAEAGFDSLRSQVLEDGIAFGTDNPVNPGLEDAIRATLEHSHPSAIDPVAVVVLEQTPRQVADLRDLAQDLQLETGYDTVIVRTPHVAAAVSDHLTRHQIETAQRAMAAEPDYPEGLRAFLDTAQTASWNWGLVAAAILAGIVLVVAVTVRQAARAAER
;
A
#
# COMPACT_ATOMS: atom_id res chain seq x y z
N MET A 1 -21.14 -9.31 -19.30
CA MET A 1 -21.66 -9.41 -17.92
C MET A 1 -20.57 -10.11 -17.14
N PHE A 2 -19.96 -9.44 -16.16
CA PHE A 2 -19.02 -10.09 -15.24
C PHE A 2 -19.85 -11.02 -14.34
N ASP A 3 -19.62 -12.32 -14.42
CA ASP A 3 -20.17 -13.27 -13.45
C ASP A 3 -19.28 -13.17 -12.21
N ALA A 4 -19.80 -12.56 -11.15
CA ALA A 4 -18.99 -12.16 -10.00
C ALA A 4 -18.40 -13.36 -9.25
N GLU A 5 -19.13 -14.48 -9.19
CA GLU A 5 -18.73 -15.69 -8.48
C GLU A 5 -17.70 -16.49 -9.30
N ALA A 6 -17.97 -16.71 -10.60
CA ALA A 6 -17.01 -17.33 -11.50
C ALA A 6 -15.73 -16.47 -11.69
N GLY A 7 -15.89 -15.14 -11.63
CA GLY A 7 -14.78 -14.19 -11.66
C GLY A 7 -13.91 -14.30 -10.41
N PHE A 8 -14.51 -14.38 -9.22
CA PHE A 8 -13.78 -14.52 -7.97
C PHE A 8 -12.96 -15.81 -7.89
N ASP A 9 -13.55 -16.96 -8.21
CA ASP A 9 -12.83 -18.24 -8.18
C ASP A 9 -11.64 -18.27 -9.14
N SER A 10 -11.81 -17.67 -10.32
CA SER A 10 -10.72 -17.52 -11.30
C SER A 10 -9.58 -16.65 -10.75
N LEU A 11 -9.91 -15.49 -10.17
CA LEU A 11 -8.93 -14.59 -9.56
C LEU A 11 -8.20 -15.27 -8.40
N ARG A 12 -8.94 -15.95 -7.52
CA ARG A 12 -8.39 -16.69 -6.40
C ARG A 12 -7.42 -17.80 -6.85
N SER A 13 -7.80 -18.56 -7.88
CA SER A 13 -6.93 -19.60 -8.43
C SER A 13 -5.62 -19.04 -8.98
N GLN A 14 -5.68 -17.91 -9.71
CA GLN A 14 -4.50 -17.23 -10.23
C GLN A 14 -3.60 -16.70 -9.10
N VAL A 15 -4.19 -16.02 -8.10
CA VAL A 15 -3.45 -15.54 -6.93
C VAL A 15 -2.77 -16.69 -6.17
N LEU A 16 -3.41 -17.85 -6.04
CA LEU A 16 -2.79 -19.02 -5.40
C LEU A 16 -1.67 -19.66 -6.23
N GLU A 17 -1.67 -19.47 -7.54
CA GLU A 17 -0.67 -20.04 -8.44
C GLU A 17 0.64 -19.24 -8.38
N ASP A 18 0.57 -17.91 -8.44
CA ASP A 18 1.76 -17.07 -8.49
C ASP A 18 1.63 -15.66 -7.84
N GLY A 19 0.47 -15.33 -7.28
CA GLY A 19 0.20 -14.04 -6.66
C GLY A 19 -0.21 -12.93 -7.62
N ILE A 20 -0.35 -13.18 -8.91
CA ILE A 20 -0.78 -12.18 -9.90
C ILE A 20 -2.05 -12.68 -10.58
N ALA A 21 -3.08 -11.85 -10.66
CA ALA A 21 -4.35 -12.25 -11.29
C ALA A 21 -4.93 -11.17 -12.19
N PHE A 22 -5.59 -11.61 -13.26
CA PHE A 22 -6.28 -10.75 -14.22
C PHE A 22 -7.77 -11.08 -14.28
N GLY A 23 -8.60 -10.04 -14.33
CA GLY A 23 -10.06 -10.18 -14.39
C GLY A 23 -10.61 -10.70 -15.73
N THR A 24 -9.77 -10.75 -16.76
CA THR A 24 -10.11 -11.17 -18.13
C THR A 24 -8.90 -11.85 -18.76
N ASP A 25 -9.14 -12.65 -19.80
CA ASP A 25 -8.09 -13.17 -20.68
C ASP A 25 -7.81 -12.14 -21.79
N ASN A 26 -6.81 -11.28 -21.58
CA ASN A 26 -6.40 -10.24 -22.51
C ASN A 26 -5.00 -10.56 -23.06
N PRO A 27 -4.76 -10.46 -24.38
CA PRO A 27 -3.45 -10.72 -24.99
C PRO A 27 -2.28 -9.92 -24.41
N VAL A 28 -2.52 -8.79 -23.72
CA VAL A 28 -1.45 -8.02 -23.06
C VAL A 28 -1.05 -8.57 -21.69
N ASN A 29 -1.88 -9.41 -21.07
CA ASN A 29 -1.68 -9.90 -19.71
C ASN A 29 -0.33 -10.59 -19.51
N PRO A 30 0.14 -11.50 -20.39
CA PRO A 30 1.43 -12.18 -20.15
C PRO A 30 2.60 -11.21 -20.04
N GLY A 31 2.66 -10.18 -20.89
CA GLY A 31 3.72 -9.18 -20.83
C GLY A 31 3.60 -8.26 -19.61
N LEU A 32 2.38 -7.97 -19.18
CA LEU A 32 2.11 -7.18 -17.98
C LEU A 32 2.42 -7.96 -16.70
N GLU A 33 2.10 -9.25 -16.67
CA GLU A 33 2.40 -10.18 -15.58
C GLU A 33 3.90 -10.28 -15.34
N ASP A 34 4.68 -10.47 -16.41
CA ASP A 34 6.14 -10.47 -16.34
C ASP A 34 6.70 -9.16 -15.77
N ALA A 35 6.13 -8.02 -16.16
CA ALA A 35 6.56 -6.70 -15.68
C ALA A 35 6.18 -6.44 -14.21
N ILE A 36 4.99 -6.89 -13.78
CA ILE A 36 4.55 -6.85 -12.39
C ILE A 36 5.44 -7.74 -11.53
N ARG A 37 5.69 -8.98 -11.98
CA ARG A 37 6.57 -9.94 -11.30
C ARG A 37 7.97 -9.36 -11.13
N ALA A 38 8.54 -8.80 -12.19
CA ALA A 38 9.83 -8.12 -12.12
C ALA A 38 9.81 -6.98 -11.10
N THR A 39 8.74 -6.18 -11.05
CA THR A 39 8.64 -5.08 -10.07
C THR A 39 8.62 -5.60 -8.63
N LEU A 40 7.85 -6.65 -8.33
CA LEU A 40 7.81 -7.27 -7.00
C LEU A 40 9.19 -7.83 -6.59
N GLU A 41 9.89 -8.49 -7.51
CA GLU A 41 11.24 -9.03 -7.27
C GLU A 41 12.29 -7.93 -6.97
N HIS A 42 12.21 -6.79 -7.66
CA HIS A 42 13.17 -5.68 -7.50
C HIS A 42 12.89 -4.79 -6.28
N SER A 43 11.63 -4.70 -5.84
CA SER A 43 11.22 -3.79 -4.75
C SER A 43 11.49 -4.33 -3.33
N HIS A 44 11.94 -5.58 -3.19
CA HIS A 44 12.21 -6.24 -1.90
C HIS A 44 11.16 -5.94 -0.81
N PRO A 45 9.89 -6.34 -1.00
CA PRO A 45 8.77 -5.92 -0.15
C PRO A 45 8.74 -6.55 1.24
N SER A 46 9.86 -7.08 1.76
CA SER A 46 10.00 -7.89 2.98
C SER A 46 9.19 -7.47 4.23
N ALA A 47 8.74 -6.20 4.31
CA ALA A 47 7.88 -5.68 5.36
C ALA A 47 6.37 -5.92 5.15
N ILE A 48 5.93 -6.27 3.94
CA ILE A 48 4.54 -6.46 3.53
C ILE A 48 4.34 -7.74 2.71
N ASP A 49 5.40 -8.53 2.51
CA ASP A 49 5.36 -9.83 1.86
C ASP A 49 4.65 -10.87 2.75
N PRO A 50 3.89 -11.82 2.16
CA PRO A 50 3.65 -11.97 0.72
C PRO A 50 2.63 -10.97 0.15
N VAL A 51 2.91 -10.43 -1.06
CA VAL A 51 2.05 -9.48 -1.79
C VAL A 51 1.39 -10.12 -3.01
N ALA A 52 0.08 -9.99 -3.15
CA ALA A 52 -0.67 -10.34 -4.35
C ALA A 52 -1.15 -9.09 -5.11
N VAL A 53 -1.18 -9.17 -6.44
CA VAL A 53 -1.60 -8.09 -7.34
C VAL A 53 -2.70 -8.56 -8.27
N VAL A 54 -3.83 -7.87 -8.26
CA VAL A 54 -4.98 -8.14 -9.12
C VAL A 54 -5.19 -6.97 -10.07
N VAL A 55 -5.30 -7.24 -11.36
CA VAL A 55 -5.56 -6.23 -12.39
C VAL A 55 -6.93 -6.47 -13.00
N LEU A 56 -7.80 -5.45 -12.91
CA LEU A 56 -9.13 -5.47 -13.50
C LEU A 56 -9.25 -4.39 -14.59
N GLU A 57 -9.80 -4.76 -15.74
CA GLU A 57 -9.96 -3.82 -16.87
C GLU A 57 -11.00 -2.72 -16.61
N GLN A 58 -11.95 -2.96 -15.70
CA GLN A 58 -13.05 -2.04 -15.43
C GLN A 58 -13.02 -1.58 -13.99
N THR A 59 -13.29 -0.28 -13.81
CA THR A 59 -13.52 0.27 -12.48
C THR A 59 -15.00 0.11 -12.13
N PRO A 60 -15.35 -0.62 -11.05
CA PRO A 60 -16.74 -0.73 -10.61
C PRO A 60 -17.25 0.64 -10.16
N ARG A 61 -18.57 0.80 -10.13
CA ARG A 61 -19.21 2.06 -9.69
C ARG A 61 -18.93 2.37 -8.23
N GLN A 62 -18.77 1.34 -7.40
CA GLN A 62 -18.47 1.47 -5.99
C GLN A 62 -17.04 0.99 -5.75
N VAL A 63 -16.19 1.88 -5.27
CA VAL A 63 -14.80 1.53 -4.90
C VAL A 63 -14.76 0.55 -3.73
N ALA A 64 -15.80 0.52 -2.90
CA ALA A 64 -15.96 -0.46 -1.82
C ALA A 64 -15.88 -1.91 -2.34
N ASP A 65 -16.47 -2.18 -3.51
CA ASP A 65 -16.45 -3.50 -4.14
C ASP A 65 -15.01 -4.01 -4.40
N LEU A 66 -14.06 -3.10 -4.68
CA LEU A 66 -12.65 -3.46 -4.87
C LEU A 66 -11.93 -3.80 -3.56
N ARG A 67 -12.34 -3.15 -2.46
CA ARG A 67 -11.78 -3.42 -1.13
C ARG A 67 -12.31 -4.73 -0.59
N ASP A 68 -13.59 -4.99 -0.78
CA ASP A 68 -14.23 -6.25 -0.40
C ASP A 68 -13.57 -7.40 -1.17
N LEU A 69 -13.39 -7.25 -2.50
CA LEU A 69 -12.62 -8.22 -3.30
C LEU A 69 -11.20 -8.45 -2.77
N ALA A 70 -10.47 -7.38 -2.48
CA ALA A 70 -9.10 -7.50 -1.93
C ALA A 70 -9.10 -8.24 -0.59
N GLN A 71 -10.09 -7.99 0.27
CA GLN A 71 -10.23 -8.61 1.57
C GLN A 71 -10.62 -10.09 1.46
N ASP A 72 -11.56 -10.43 0.60
CA ASP A 72 -11.97 -11.82 0.35
C ASP A 72 -10.80 -12.64 -0.20
N LEU A 73 -10.04 -12.08 -1.15
CA LEU A 73 -8.82 -12.72 -1.65
C LEU A 73 -7.76 -12.87 -0.55
N GLN A 74 -7.54 -11.85 0.28
CA GLN A 74 -6.57 -11.92 1.40
C GLN A 74 -6.91 -13.09 2.33
N LEU A 75 -8.19 -13.19 2.72
CA LEU A 75 -8.70 -14.22 3.62
C LEU A 75 -8.59 -15.63 3.03
N GLU A 76 -8.76 -15.79 1.71
CA GLU A 76 -8.77 -17.10 1.06
C GLU A 76 -7.43 -17.57 0.50
N THR A 77 -6.46 -16.67 0.35
CA THR A 77 -5.17 -16.97 -0.28
C THR A 77 -3.97 -16.90 0.67
N GLY A 78 -4.14 -16.28 1.85
CA GLY A 78 -3.08 -16.18 2.85
C GLY A 78 -1.99 -15.17 2.49
N TYR A 79 -2.22 -14.31 1.51
CA TYR A 79 -1.35 -13.17 1.23
C TYR A 79 -1.53 -12.09 2.30
N ASP A 80 -0.42 -11.55 2.82
CA ASP A 80 -0.48 -10.51 3.85
C ASP A 80 -0.98 -9.19 3.29
N THR A 81 -0.71 -8.92 2.01
CA THR A 81 -1.14 -7.73 1.30
C THR A 81 -1.74 -8.10 -0.06
N VAL A 82 -2.96 -7.64 -0.34
CA VAL A 82 -3.60 -7.78 -1.66
C VAL A 82 -3.86 -6.39 -2.24
N ILE A 83 -3.36 -6.15 -3.44
CA ILE A 83 -3.49 -4.89 -4.18
C ILE A 83 -4.35 -5.13 -5.41
N VAL A 84 -5.44 -4.38 -5.56
CA VAL A 84 -6.31 -4.42 -6.73
C VAL A 84 -6.17 -3.12 -7.51
N ARG A 85 -5.71 -3.21 -8.76
CA ARG A 85 -5.56 -2.10 -9.69
C ARG A 85 -6.63 -2.15 -10.77
N THR A 86 -7.27 -1.01 -10.99
CA THR A 86 -8.12 -0.74 -12.16
C THR A 86 -7.57 0.47 -12.93
N PRO A 87 -8.11 0.85 -14.10
CA PRO A 87 -7.59 2.00 -14.85
C PRO A 87 -7.62 3.34 -14.09
N HIS A 88 -8.54 3.50 -13.14
CA HIS A 88 -8.77 4.81 -12.49
C HIS A 88 -8.48 4.81 -10.99
N VAL A 89 -8.50 3.66 -10.34
CA VAL A 89 -8.32 3.56 -8.89
C VAL A 89 -7.43 2.38 -8.54
N ALA A 90 -6.94 2.39 -7.31
CA ALA A 90 -6.33 1.25 -6.67
C ALA A 90 -7.01 1.03 -5.31
N ALA A 91 -7.24 -0.23 -4.96
CA ALA A 91 -7.65 -0.66 -3.64
C ALA A 91 -6.59 -1.62 -3.09
N ALA A 92 -6.45 -1.71 -1.77
CA ALA A 92 -5.52 -2.61 -1.14
C ALA A 92 -5.95 -2.88 0.30
N VAL A 93 -5.65 -4.10 0.76
CA VAL A 93 -5.78 -4.55 2.14
C VAL A 93 -4.44 -5.15 2.55
N SER A 94 -4.04 -4.91 3.79
CA SER A 94 -2.76 -5.37 4.33
C SER A 94 -2.84 -5.55 5.84
N ASP A 95 -2.21 -6.61 6.35
CA ASP A 95 -2.08 -6.86 7.79
C ASP A 95 -0.98 -6.02 8.46
N HIS A 96 -0.04 -5.49 7.66
CA HIS A 96 1.13 -4.75 8.16
C HIS A 96 1.05 -3.24 7.94
N LEU A 97 0.30 -2.78 6.94
CA LEU A 97 0.20 -1.36 6.63
C LEU A 97 -0.90 -0.68 7.44
N THR A 98 -0.59 0.50 7.98
CA THR A 98 -1.62 1.37 8.54
C THR A 98 -2.54 1.87 7.44
N ARG A 99 -3.76 2.25 7.82
CA ARG A 99 -4.73 2.86 6.92
C ARG A 99 -4.16 4.07 6.15
N HIS A 100 -3.37 4.91 6.81
CA HIS A 100 -2.76 6.08 6.17
C HIS A 100 -1.73 5.70 5.09
N GLN A 101 -0.92 4.66 5.34
CA GLN A 101 0.03 4.14 4.36
C GLN A 101 -0.72 3.61 3.13
N ILE A 102 -1.76 2.81 3.34
CA ILE A 102 -2.60 2.26 2.26
C ILE A 102 -3.22 3.38 1.43
N GLU A 103 -3.90 4.35 2.04
CA GLU A 103 -4.59 5.44 1.32
C GLU A 103 -3.63 6.35 0.56
N THR A 104 -2.38 6.50 1.04
CA THR A 104 -1.35 7.29 0.35
C THR A 104 -0.73 6.52 -0.80
N ALA A 105 -0.43 5.24 -0.60
CA ALA A 105 0.11 4.36 -1.62
C ALA A 105 -0.88 4.11 -2.77
N GLN A 106 -2.17 3.93 -2.47
CA GLN A 106 -3.25 3.83 -3.48
C GLN A 106 -3.31 5.06 -4.38
N ARG A 107 -3.17 6.26 -3.81
CA ARG A 107 -3.13 7.51 -4.59
C ARG A 107 -1.89 7.61 -5.46
N ALA A 108 -0.73 7.21 -4.95
CA ALA A 108 0.51 7.19 -5.72
C ALA A 108 0.41 6.22 -6.91
N MET A 109 -0.11 5.01 -6.69
CA MET A 109 -0.36 4.02 -7.73
C MET A 109 -1.36 4.52 -8.78
N ALA A 110 -2.48 5.10 -8.34
CA ALA A 110 -3.54 5.53 -9.23
C ALA A 110 -3.13 6.72 -10.12
N ALA A 111 -2.16 7.52 -9.69
CA ALA A 111 -1.61 8.64 -10.44
C ALA A 111 -0.71 8.19 -11.62
N GLU A 112 -0.27 6.93 -11.62
CA GLU A 112 0.61 6.39 -12.66
C GLU A 112 -0.21 5.57 -13.68
N PRO A 113 -0.18 5.95 -14.98
CA PRO A 113 -0.82 5.17 -16.04
C PRO A 113 -0.16 3.82 -16.28
N ASP A 114 1.16 3.72 -16.09
CA ASP A 114 1.89 2.46 -16.22
C ASP A 114 1.70 1.60 -14.96
N TYR A 115 1.31 0.34 -15.14
CA TYR A 115 0.90 -0.54 -14.06
C TYR A 115 2.11 -0.99 -13.20
N PRO A 116 3.20 -1.50 -13.80
CA PRO A 116 4.49 -1.70 -13.13
C PRO A 116 4.98 -0.47 -12.35
N GLU A 117 5.09 0.72 -12.98
CA GLU A 117 5.55 1.93 -12.28
C GLU A 117 4.59 2.34 -11.16
N GLY A 118 3.28 2.17 -11.37
CA GLY A 118 2.27 2.42 -10.35
C GLY A 118 2.41 1.49 -9.16
N LEU A 119 2.66 0.20 -9.39
CA LEU A 119 2.95 -0.76 -8.33
C LEU A 119 4.24 -0.38 -7.60
N ARG A 120 5.30 -0.01 -8.32
CA ARG A 120 6.54 0.49 -7.70
C ARG A 120 6.27 1.70 -6.81
N ALA A 121 5.45 2.65 -7.28
CA ALA A 121 5.05 3.83 -6.52
C ALA A 121 4.23 3.48 -5.28
N PHE A 122 3.34 2.47 -5.36
CA PHE A 122 2.63 1.93 -4.20
C PHE A 122 3.63 1.43 -3.15
N LEU A 123 4.54 0.54 -3.54
CA LEU A 123 5.49 -0.13 -2.64
C LEU A 123 6.41 0.89 -1.96
N ASP A 124 7.00 1.83 -2.73
CA ASP A 124 7.87 2.89 -2.20
C ASP A 124 7.11 3.79 -1.20
N THR A 125 5.87 4.17 -1.54
CA THR A 125 5.06 5.07 -0.71
C THR A 125 4.58 4.39 0.57
N ALA A 126 4.19 3.11 0.48
CA ALA A 126 3.74 2.33 1.62
C ALA A 126 4.85 2.19 2.68
N GLN A 127 6.09 2.01 2.25
CA GLN A 127 7.25 1.90 3.15
C GLN A 127 7.64 3.25 3.78
N THR A 128 7.63 4.33 3.01
CA THR A 128 8.07 5.66 3.46
C THR A 128 7.05 6.40 4.33
N ALA A 129 5.76 6.04 4.26
CA ALA A 129 4.72 6.62 5.10
C ALA A 129 4.72 6.10 6.57
N SER A 130 5.70 5.28 6.96
CA SER A 130 5.91 4.86 8.35
C SER A 130 6.74 5.91 9.12
N TRP A 131 6.10 6.85 9.80
CA TRP A 131 6.82 7.72 10.73
C TRP A 131 7.40 6.90 11.89
N ASN A 132 8.70 7.04 12.15
CA ASN A 132 9.30 6.54 13.38
C ASN A 132 8.83 7.41 14.56
N TRP A 133 7.67 7.04 15.13
CA TRP A 133 7.07 7.74 16.24
C TRP A 133 7.98 7.83 17.47
N GLY A 134 8.91 6.90 17.63
CA GLY A 134 9.95 6.97 18.66
C GLY A 134 10.88 8.18 18.47
N LEU A 135 11.36 8.40 17.24
CA LEU A 135 12.17 9.59 16.91
C LEU A 135 11.36 10.88 17.02
N VAL A 136 10.10 10.87 16.59
CA VAL A 136 9.21 12.04 16.73
C VAL A 136 8.99 12.37 18.21
N ALA A 137 8.68 11.38 19.05
CA ALA A 137 8.53 11.57 20.48
C ALA A 137 9.83 12.06 21.15
N ALA A 138 10.99 11.51 20.76
CA ALA A 138 12.30 11.95 21.25
C ALA A 138 12.59 13.40 20.87
N ALA A 139 12.26 13.82 19.65
CA ALA A 139 12.42 15.20 19.20
C ALA A 139 11.53 16.17 19.99
N ILE A 140 10.27 15.79 20.25
CA ILE A 140 9.34 16.57 21.09
C ILE A 140 9.89 16.72 22.51
N LEU A 141 10.35 15.62 23.12
CA LEU A 141 10.95 15.64 24.46
C LEU A 141 12.19 16.53 24.53
N ALA A 142 13.08 16.43 23.54
CA ALA A 142 14.26 17.29 23.45
C ALA A 142 13.87 18.78 23.34
N GLY A 143 12.84 19.10 22.55
CA GLY A 143 12.29 20.45 22.46
C GLY A 143 11.76 20.98 23.80
N ILE A 144 11.02 20.16 24.55
CA ILE A 144 10.52 20.52 25.88
C ILE A 144 11.69 20.79 26.83
N VAL A 145 12.69 19.90 26.88
CA VAL A 145 13.88 20.08 27.73
C VAL A 145 14.63 21.37 27.39
N LEU A 146 14.77 21.68 26.10
CA LEU A 146 15.39 22.93 25.64
C LEU A 146 14.60 24.15 26.12
N VAL A 147 13.28 24.16 25.95
CA VAL A 147 12.41 25.25 26.41
C VAL A 147 12.56 25.44 27.91
N VAL A 148 12.48 24.36 28.69
CA VAL A 148 12.65 24.42 30.16
C VAL A 148 14.03 24.99 30.53
N ALA A 149 15.11 24.53 29.90
CA ALA A 149 16.46 25.02 30.17
C ALA A 149 16.61 26.52 29.87
N VAL A 150 16.04 26.98 28.76
CA VAL A 150 16.04 28.40 28.38
C VAL A 150 15.24 29.22 29.39
N THR A 151 14.04 28.77 29.78
CA THR A 151 13.18 29.48 30.75
C THR A 151 13.87 29.59 32.11
N VAL A 152 14.47 28.51 32.62
CA VAL A 152 15.21 28.52 33.90
C VAL A 152 16.40 29.49 33.84
N ARG A 153 17.17 29.47 32.75
CA ARG A 153 18.32 30.36 32.57
C ARG A 153 17.91 31.84 32.48
N GLN A 154 16.77 32.14 31.87
CA GLN A 154 16.22 33.50 31.83
C GLN A 154 15.75 33.96 33.21
N ALA A 155 15.04 33.10 33.95
CA ALA A 155 14.58 33.40 35.30
C ALA A 155 15.76 33.66 36.27
N ALA A 156 16.81 32.83 36.22
CA ALA A 156 18.00 33.03 37.04
C ALA A 156 18.69 34.37 36.76
N ARG A 157 18.84 34.76 35.49
CA ARG A 157 19.42 36.05 35.09
C ARG A 157 18.57 37.26 35.48
N ALA A 158 17.25 37.08 35.60
CA ALA A 158 16.35 38.14 36.05
C ALA A 158 16.41 38.34 37.57
N ALA A 159 16.71 37.28 38.34
CA ALA A 159 16.89 37.36 39.79
C ALA A 159 18.24 37.96 40.23
N GLU A 160 19.24 37.97 39.34
CA GLU A 160 20.57 38.55 39.58
C GLU A 160 20.65 40.07 39.25
N ARG A 161 19.57 40.67 38.72
CA ARG A 161 19.48 42.12 38.42
C ARG A 161 18.65 42.85 39.46
#